data_AF-A0A963EFP3-F1
#
_entry.id   AF-A0A963EFP3-F1
#
_cell.length_a   1.000
_cell.length_b   1.000
_cell.length_c   1.000
_cell.angle_alpha   90.00
_cell.angle_beta   90.00
_cell.angle_gamma   90.00
#
_symmetry.space_group_name_H-M   'P 1'
#
loop_
_entity.id
_entity.type
_entity.pdbx_description
1 polymer ?
#
loop_
_entity_poly.entity_id
_entity_poly.type
_entity_poly.pdbx_seq_one_letter_code
_entity_poly.pdbx_strand_id
1 'polypeptide(L)'
;MAQEQAADAAAPAGMDEQINQMFADSTGWFVTFIFSPFPGTSFPWIVAWLVVAATVFTVYFGLIQFRAFPHSIALVKGDYSDPNDAGEVSHFQALATALSGTVGLGNIAGVAVAVGIGGPGATFWMILAGLLGMASKFTECTLGVKYRNEYEDGTVSGGPMYYLTKGFAARGLFGGRFLAILFSIFCILGALGGGNMFQANQAHQQIAGIVGDYPGWITGVVFAVIVFAVIVGGLKSIASVTEKIVPFMGIMYVGAALIIILMNADKIGWAFGQIIDGAFTGLGVAGGLVGALIQGFRRAAFSNEAGVGSAAIAHSAVRTKEPITEGFVSLLEPFIDT
;
A
#
# COMPACT_ATOMS: atom_id res chain seq x y z
N MET A 1 -33.96 -36.92 30.53
CA MET A 1 -34.90 -35.79 30.55
C MET A 1 -34.05 -34.53 30.44
N ALA A 2 -33.68 -34.17 29.21
CA ALA A 2 -34.40 -33.22 28.37
C ALA A 2 -34.19 -31.78 28.87
N GLN A 3 -33.18 -31.12 28.30
CA GLN A 3 -33.11 -29.67 28.22
C GLN A 3 -32.64 -29.29 26.80
N GLU A 4 -33.36 -28.33 26.25
CA GLU A 4 -33.50 -28.02 24.83
C GLU A 4 -32.19 -27.74 24.09
N GLN A 5 -31.99 -28.49 23.00
CA GLN A 5 -31.35 -27.95 21.81
C GLN A 5 -32.31 -26.90 21.21
N ALA A 6 -32.10 -25.63 21.54
CA ALA A 6 -32.56 -24.55 20.70
C ALA A 6 -31.69 -24.56 19.45
N ALA A 7 -32.21 -25.20 18.40
CA ALA A 7 -31.71 -25.04 17.05
C ALA A 7 -31.81 -23.56 16.70
N ASP A 8 -30.67 -22.89 16.64
CA ASP A 8 -30.56 -21.57 16.04
C ASP A 8 -30.94 -21.74 14.57
N ALA A 9 -32.18 -21.39 14.25
CA ALA A 9 -32.67 -21.41 12.88
C ALA A 9 -31.83 -20.40 12.11
N ALA A 10 -30.90 -20.90 11.31
CA ALA A 10 -30.07 -20.10 10.42
C ALA A 10 -30.97 -19.10 9.68
N ALA A 11 -30.85 -17.81 10.04
CA ALA A 11 -31.41 -16.74 9.27
C ALA A 11 -30.94 -16.92 7.81
N PRO A 12 -31.81 -16.70 6.81
CA PRO A 12 -31.39 -16.83 5.42
C PRO A 12 -30.16 -15.94 5.23
N ALA A 13 -29.06 -16.56 4.80
CA ALA A 13 -27.79 -15.88 4.55
C ALA A 13 -28.10 -14.56 3.83
N GLY A 14 -27.82 -13.44 4.49
CA GLY A 14 -28.06 -12.11 3.93
C GLY A 14 -27.36 -12.01 2.58
N MET A 15 -27.81 -11.11 1.71
CA MET A 15 -27.18 -10.88 0.41
C MET A 15 -25.65 -10.71 0.54
N ASP A 16 -25.21 -10.06 1.62
CA ASP A 16 -23.79 -9.88 1.97
C ASP A 16 -23.06 -11.21 2.25
N GLU A 17 -23.69 -12.11 3.00
CA GLU A 17 -23.14 -13.43 3.34
C GLU A 17 -23.01 -14.30 2.08
N GLN A 18 -24.02 -14.25 1.19
CA GLN A 18 -24.00 -14.98 -0.09
C GLN A 18 -22.93 -14.44 -1.04
N ILE A 19 -22.77 -13.11 -1.13
CA ILE A 19 -21.71 -12.48 -1.93
C ILE A 19 -20.34 -12.85 -1.38
N ASN A 20 -20.17 -12.82 -0.05
CA ASN A 20 -18.92 -13.20 0.61
C ASN A 20 -18.58 -14.67 0.36
N GLN A 21 -19.55 -15.58 0.48
CA GLN A 21 -19.38 -17.00 0.23
C GLN A 21 -18.96 -17.26 -1.23
N MET A 22 -19.67 -16.66 -2.20
CA MET A 22 -19.38 -16.81 -3.63
C MET A 22 -17.97 -16.30 -3.98
N PHE A 23 -17.57 -15.17 -3.40
CA PHE A 23 -16.24 -14.60 -3.62
C PHE A 23 -15.15 -15.45 -2.97
N ALA A 24 -15.38 -15.96 -1.76
CA ALA A 24 -14.48 -16.87 -1.06
C ALA A 24 -14.28 -18.17 -1.85
N ASP A 25 -15.36 -18.77 -2.36
CA ASP A 25 -15.30 -20.01 -3.14
C ASP A 25 -14.56 -19.81 -4.47
N SER A 26 -14.78 -18.67 -5.13
CA SER A 26 -14.17 -18.38 -6.43
C SER A 26 -12.67 -18.07 -6.36
N THR A 27 -12.21 -17.45 -5.27
CA THR A 27 -10.84 -16.93 -5.14
C THR A 27 -9.99 -17.63 -4.08
N GLY A 28 -10.60 -18.46 -3.22
CA GLY A 28 -9.95 -19.07 -2.07
C GLY A 28 -8.79 -20.00 -2.42
N TRP A 29 -8.88 -20.75 -3.53
CA TRP A 29 -7.79 -21.62 -3.99
C TRP A 29 -6.53 -20.81 -4.36
N PHE A 30 -6.72 -19.67 -5.03
CA PHE A 30 -5.62 -18.80 -5.46
C PHE A 30 -4.98 -18.09 -4.26
N VAL A 31 -5.80 -17.55 -3.36
CA VAL A 31 -5.31 -16.90 -2.13
C VAL A 31 -4.53 -17.91 -1.28
N THR A 32 -5.08 -19.12 -1.10
CA THR A 32 -4.40 -20.21 -0.38
C THR A 32 -3.06 -20.56 -1.02
N PHE A 33 -3.00 -20.61 -2.36
CA PHE A 33 -1.77 -20.91 -3.08
C PHE A 33 -0.72 -19.79 -2.94
N ILE A 34 -1.08 -18.53 -3.19
CA ILE A 34 -0.14 -17.39 -3.12
C ILE A 34 0.43 -17.23 -1.71
N PHE A 35 -0.41 -17.42 -0.68
CA PHE A 35 0.00 -17.30 0.72
C PHE A 35 0.41 -18.63 1.35
N SER A 36 0.58 -19.70 0.56
CA SER A 36 1.00 -20.99 1.11
C SER A 36 2.41 -20.87 1.69
N PRO A 37 2.67 -21.40 2.89
CA PRO A 37 4.01 -21.37 3.45
C PRO A 37 4.96 -22.32 2.70
N PHE A 38 6.26 -22.08 2.79
CA PHE A 38 7.23 -23.11 2.38
C PHE A 38 7.07 -24.35 3.26
N PRO A 39 7.26 -25.56 2.70
CA PRO A 39 7.18 -26.80 3.45
C PRO A 39 8.04 -26.76 4.72
N GLY A 40 7.42 -27.05 5.87
CA GLY A 40 8.09 -27.04 7.18
C GLY A 40 8.27 -25.67 7.83
N THR A 41 7.70 -24.60 7.26
CA THR A 41 7.76 -23.24 7.81
C THR A 41 6.36 -22.60 7.90
N SER A 42 6.25 -21.44 8.53
CA SER A 42 5.08 -20.56 8.44
C SER A 42 5.26 -19.44 7.40
N PHE A 43 6.35 -19.46 6.62
CA PHE A 43 6.78 -18.35 5.76
C PHE A 43 6.14 -18.41 4.38
N PRO A 44 5.24 -17.48 4.00
CA PRO A 44 4.60 -17.51 2.69
C PRO A 44 5.60 -17.22 1.57
N TRP A 45 5.56 -18.04 0.53
CA TRP A 45 6.54 -17.92 -0.55
C TRP A 45 6.42 -16.58 -1.30
N ILE A 46 5.23 -15.96 -1.36
CA ILE A 46 5.05 -14.64 -1.99
C ILE A 46 5.82 -13.54 -1.25
N VAL A 47 5.89 -13.60 0.09
CA VAL A 47 6.66 -12.64 0.88
C VAL A 47 8.15 -12.81 0.60
N ALA A 48 8.59 -14.06 0.51
CA ALA A 48 9.96 -14.40 0.12
C ALA A 48 10.31 -13.83 -1.25
N TRP A 49 9.40 -14.00 -2.22
CA TRP A 49 9.57 -13.49 -3.58
C TRP A 49 9.76 -11.97 -3.60
N LEU A 50 8.92 -11.24 -2.87
CA LEU A 50 8.99 -9.78 -2.76
C LEU A 50 10.27 -9.31 -2.04
N VAL A 51 10.63 -9.94 -0.92
CA VAL A 51 11.86 -9.61 -0.16
C VAL A 51 13.11 -9.88 -1.00
N VAL A 52 13.15 -11.01 -1.72
CA VAL A 52 14.28 -11.34 -2.62
C VAL A 52 14.38 -10.30 -3.74
N ALA A 53 13.27 -9.96 -4.40
CA ALA A 53 13.27 -8.93 -5.44
C ALA A 53 13.75 -7.57 -4.90
N ALA A 54 13.22 -7.13 -3.76
CA ALA A 54 13.61 -5.88 -3.09
C ALA A 54 15.10 -5.86 -2.70
N THR A 55 15.62 -6.99 -2.22
CA THR A 55 17.04 -7.15 -1.89
C THR A 55 17.90 -7.08 -3.15
N VAL A 56 17.49 -7.74 -4.24
CA VAL A 56 18.19 -7.68 -5.54
C VAL A 56 18.23 -6.24 -6.05
N PHE A 57 17.11 -5.52 -6.03
CA PHE A 57 17.08 -4.11 -6.46
C PHE A 57 17.95 -3.23 -5.56
N THR A 58 17.88 -3.43 -4.25
CA THR A 58 18.68 -2.71 -3.26
C THR A 58 20.18 -2.86 -3.56
N VAL A 59 20.66 -4.08 -3.81
CA VAL A 59 22.07 -4.35 -4.13
C VAL A 59 22.43 -3.85 -5.53
N TYR A 60 21.60 -4.13 -6.54
CA TYR A 60 21.85 -3.75 -7.93
C TYR A 60 21.96 -2.24 -8.12
N PHE A 61 21.10 -1.46 -7.46
CA PHE A 61 21.13 -0.01 -7.50
C PHE A 61 22.07 0.61 -6.45
N GLY A 62 22.87 -0.20 -5.76
CA GLY A 62 23.92 0.25 -4.86
C GLY A 62 23.39 1.05 -3.67
N LEU A 63 22.40 0.49 -2.96
CA LEU A 63 21.76 1.06 -1.77
C LEU A 63 21.13 2.43 -2.03
N ILE A 64 20.40 2.55 -3.14
CA ILE A 64 19.85 3.81 -3.66
C ILE A 64 18.97 4.55 -2.64
N GLN A 65 18.27 3.81 -1.78
CA GLN A 65 17.39 4.35 -0.75
C GLN A 65 18.11 5.30 0.24
N PHE A 66 19.41 5.09 0.47
CA PHE A 66 20.20 5.97 1.35
C PHE A 66 20.89 7.10 0.60
N ARG A 67 21.20 6.89 -0.69
CA ARG A 67 22.02 7.82 -1.49
C ARG A 67 21.18 8.92 -2.13
N ALA A 68 19.94 8.61 -2.51
CA ALA A 68 19.11 9.52 -3.28
C ALA A 68 18.21 10.43 -2.45
N PHE A 69 18.11 10.20 -1.13
CA PHE A 69 17.17 10.90 -0.25
C PHE A 69 17.20 12.44 -0.39
N PRO A 70 18.37 13.13 -0.39
CA PRO A 70 18.40 14.58 -0.54
C PRO A 70 17.84 15.06 -1.90
N HIS A 71 18.11 14.30 -2.96
CA HIS A 71 17.64 14.63 -4.30
C HIS A 71 16.14 14.38 -4.45
N SER A 72 15.61 13.31 -3.83
CA SER A 72 14.17 13.06 -3.75
C SER A 72 13.42 14.23 -3.13
N ILE A 73 13.94 14.82 -2.04
CA ILE A 73 13.35 15.99 -1.39
C ILE A 73 13.39 17.22 -2.31
N ALA A 74 14.51 17.46 -3.00
CA ALA A 74 14.64 18.59 -3.92
C ALA A 74 13.65 18.49 -5.11
N LEU A 75 13.43 17.28 -5.63
CA LEU A 75 12.42 17.00 -6.66
C LEU A 75 11.00 17.31 -6.18
N VAL A 76 10.63 16.83 -4.99
CA VAL A 76 9.31 17.08 -4.38
C VAL A 76 9.08 18.57 -4.12
N LYS A 77 10.12 19.28 -3.68
CA LYS A 77 10.09 20.73 -3.47
C LYS A 77 9.91 21.53 -4.76
N GLY A 78 10.13 20.90 -5.92
CA GLY A 78 10.00 21.51 -7.24
C GLY A 78 11.25 22.20 -7.74
N ASP A 79 12.41 21.99 -7.11
CA ASP A 79 13.68 22.64 -7.49
C ASP A 79 14.14 22.24 -8.91
N TYR A 80 13.60 21.16 -9.45
CA TYR A 80 13.88 20.62 -10.78
C TYR A 80 12.64 20.52 -11.69
N SER A 81 11.52 21.16 -11.32
CA SER A 81 10.28 21.08 -12.10
C SER A 81 10.25 22.10 -13.24
N ASP A 82 9.93 21.64 -14.46
CA ASP A 82 9.62 22.49 -15.61
C ASP A 82 8.10 22.46 -15.88
N PRO A 83 7.39 23.60 -15.83
CA PRO A 83 5.96 23.67 -16.15
C PRO A 83 5.59 23.18 -17.56
N ASN A 84 6.55 23.14 -18.49
CA ASN A 84 6.35 22.71 -19.88
C ASN A 84 6.57 21.22 -20.09
N ASP A 85 6.97 20.46 -19.05
CA ASP A 85 7.13 19.02 -19.15
C ASP A 85 5.78 18.32 -19.29
N ALA A 86 5.76 17.27 -20.12
CA ALA A 86 4.58 16.45 -20.33
C ALA A 86 4.19 15.70 -19.04
N GLY A 87 2.89 15.74 -18.72
CA GLY A 87 2.33 15.18 -17.50
C GLY A 87 1.20 16.02 -16.92
N GLU A 88 0.47 15.46 -15.98
CA GLU A 88 -0.74 16.06 -15.43
C GLU A 88 -0.47 16.82 -14.13
N VAL A 89 0.44 16.29 -13.30
CA VAL A 89 0.63 16.69 -11.90
C VAL A 89 2.11 16.94 -11.55
N SER A 90 2.38 17.68 -10.48
CA SER A 90 3.75 17.89 -9.96
C SER A 90 4.30 16.65 -9.25
N HIS A 91 5.62 16.62 -8.97
CA HIS A 91 6.25 15.55 -8.17
C HIS A 91 5.58 15.39 -6.79
N PHE A 92 5.32 16.51 -6.10
CA PHE A 92 4.62 16.48 -4.81
C PHE A 92 3.19 15.95 -4.93
N GLN A 93 2.45 16.37 -5.97
CA GLN A 93 1.10 15.88 -6.21
C GLN A 93 1.06 14.40 -6.55
N ALA A 94 2.02 13.90 -7.33
CA ALA A 94 2.18 12.48 -7.62
C ALA A 94 2.43 11.69 -6.32
N LEU A 95 3.41 12.13 -5.53
CA LEU A 95 3.74 11.54 -4.23
C LEU A 95 2.55 11.56 -3.26
N ALA A 96 1.88 12.70 -3.12
CA ALA A 96 0.73 12.83 -2.24
C ALA A 96 -0.44 11.96 -2.71
N THR A 97 -0.67 11.84 -4.01
CA THR A 97 -1.72 10.98 -4.56
C THR A 97 -1.44 9.51 -4.27
N ALA A 98 -0.21 9.05 -4.47
CA ALA A 98 0.16 7.68 -4.19
C ALA A 98 0.18 7.39 -2.67
N LEU A 99 0.72 8.28 -1.84
CA LEU A 99 0.63 8.19 -0.38
C LEU A 99 -0.80 8.17 0.15
N SER A 100 -1.75 8.85 -0.52
CA SER A 100 -3.16 8.78 -0.12
C SER A 100 -3.77 7.39 -0.26
N GLY A 101 -3.21 6.56 -1.15
CA GLY A 101 -3.61 5.17 -1.33
C GLY A 101 -2.93 4.22 -0.35
N THR A 102 -1.68 4.49 0.04
CA THR A 102 -0.90 3.61 0.93
C THR A 102 -1.11 3.93 2.41
N VAL A 103 -1.15 5.21 2.78
CA VAL A 103 -1.31 5.64 4.18
C VAL A 103 -2.79 5.58 4.56
N GLY A 104 -3.20 4.47 5.17
CA GLY A 104 -4.60 4.25 5.54
C GLY A 104 -4.81 3.63 6.91
N LEU A 105 -6.08 3.31 7.20
CA LEU A 105 -6.48 2.62 8.43
C LEU A 105 -5.85 1.22 8.54
N GLY A 106 -5.50 0.62 7.39
CA GLY A 106 -4.73 -0.62 7.30
C GLY A 106 -3.41 -0.54 8.05
N ASN A 107 -2.65 0.55 7.88
CA ASN A 107 -1.35 0.77 8.52
C ASN A 107 -1.52 0.87 10.04
N ILE A 108 -2.49 1.67 10.50
CA ILE A 108 -2.73 1.86 11.94
C ILE A 108 -3.15 0.53 12.60
N ALA A 109 -4.15 -0.15 12.04
CA ALA A 109 -4.71 -1.36 12.64
C ALA A 109 -3.76 -2.56 12.53
N GLY A 110 -3.11 -2.77 11.38
CA GLY A 110 -2.26 -3.94 11.21
C GLY A 110 -0.93 -3.84 11.95
N VAL A 111 -0.37 -2.65 12.26
CA VAL A 111 0.82 -2.52 13.13
C VAL A 111 0.42 -3.00 14.52
N ALA A 112 -0.74 -2.56 15.02
CA ALA A 112 -1.24 -2.97 16.32
C ALA A 112 -1.45 -4.50 16.38
N VAL A 113 -2.01 -5.10 15.33
CA VAL A 113 -2.16 -6.56 15.24
C VAL A 113 -0.80 -7.28 15.13
N ALA A 114 0.12 -6.76 14.31
CA ALA A 114 1.47 -7.30 14.14
C ALA A 114 2.22 -7.38 15.46
N VAL A 115 2.24 -6.26 16.20
CA VAL A 115 2.87 -6.16 17.52
C VAL A 115 2.10 -6.99 18.54
N GLY A 116 0.77 -7.07 18.45
CA GLY A 116 -0.06 -7.90 19.33
C GLY A 116 0.22 -9.40 19.20
N ILE A 117 0.47 -9.89 17.98
CA ILE A 117 0.76 -11.31 17.71
C ILE A 117 2.26 -11.61 17.89
N GLY A 118 3.12 -10.74 17.36
CA GLY A 118 4.57 -10.92 17.28
C GLY A 118 5.38 -10.41 18.45
N GLY A 119 4.74 -9.62 19.32
CA GLY A 119 5.44 -8.76 20.25
C GLY A 119 6.16 -7.59 19.56
N PRO A 120 6.88 -6.77 20.34
CA PRO A 120 7.57 -5.57 19.85
C PRO A 120 8.61 -5.83 18.76
N GLY A 121 9.15 -7.05 18.69
CA GLY A 121 10.11 -7.46 17.66
C GLY A 121 9.59 -7.42 16.24
N ALA A 122 8.27 -7.50 16.05
CA ALA A 122 7.64 -7.39 14.73
C ALA A 122 7.97 -6.06 14.05
N THR A 123 8.05 -4.97 14.82
CA THR A 123 8.33 -3.61 14.35
C THR A 123 9.67 -3.53 13.61
N PHE A 124 10.71 -4.23 14.09
CA PHE A 124 12.02 -4.25 13.43
C PHE A 124 11.94 -4.77 11.99
N TRP A 125 11.24 -5.89 11.79
CA TRP A 125 11.09 -6.50 10.47
C TRP A 125 10.20 -5.68 9.54
N MET A 126 9.20 -4.99 10.08
CA MET A 126 8.36 -4.07 9.30
C MET A 126 9.18 -2.89 8.77
N ILE A 127 10.01 -2.27 9.61
CA ILE A 127 10.94 -1.20 9.20
C ILE A 127 11.92 -1.71 8.14
N LEU A 128 12.52 -2.88 8.34
CA LEU A 128 13.44 -3.46 7.36
C LEU A 128 12.76 -3.75 6.02
N ALA A 129 11.53 -4.28 6.04
CA ALA A 129 10.76 -4.53 4.84
C ALA A 129 10.41 -3.22 4.11
N GLY A 130 10.04 -2.16 4.82
CA GLY A 130 9.82 -0.83 4.24
C GLY A 130 11.08 -0.26 3.58
N LEU A 131 12.20 -0.34 4.28
CA LEU A 131 13.51 0.11 3.77
C LEU A 131 13.94 -0.63 2.49
N LEU A 132 13.75 -1.96 2.45
CA LEU A 132 14.02 -2.74 1.24
C LEU A 132 13.01 -2.43 0.13
N GLY A 133 11.75 -2.21 0.50
CA GLY A 133 10.66 -1.84 -0.40
C GLY A 133 10.91 -0.55 -1.17
N MET A 134 11.67 0.40 -0.61
CA MET A 134 12.08 1.63 -1.30
C MET A 134 12.75 1.33 -2.64
N ALA A 135 13.65 0.34 -2.73
CA ALA A 135 14.32 0.00 -3.98
C ALA A 135 13.37 -0.62 -5.01
N SER A 136 12.36 -1.37 -4.57
CA SER A 136 11.30 -1.89 -5.44
C SER A 136 10.45 -0.75 -6.00
N LYS A 137 10.01 0.19 -5.15
CA LYS A 137 9.26 1.40 -5.52
C LYS A 137 10.01 2.26 -6.53
N PHE A 138 11.29 2.51 -6.24
CA PHE A 138 12.19 3.21 -7.16
C PHE A 138 12.18 2.57 -8.56
N THR A 139 12.23 1.24 -8.62
CA THR A 139 12.28 0.50 -9.88
C THR A 139 10.95 0.56 -10.63
N GLU A 140 9.83 0.26 -9.95
CA GLU A 140 8.51 0.21 -10.59
C GLU A 140 8.04 1.60 -11.05
N CYS A 141 8.28 2.66 -10.27
CA CYS A 141 7.89 4.03 -10.64
C CYS A 141 8.76 4.58 -11.78
N THR A 142 10.08 4.28 -11.77
CA THR A 142 10.95 4.61 -12.91
C THR A 142 10.44 3.97 -14.21
N LEU A 143 10.08 2.68 -14.16
CA LEU A 143 9.54 1.98 -15.32
C LEU A 143 8.15 2.49 -15.70
N GLY A 144 7.33 2.85 -14.72
CA GLY A 144 5.99 3.42 -14.89
C GLY A 144 6.01 4.69 -15.73
N VAL A 145 6.95 5.60 -15.45
CA VAL A 145 7.16 6.80 -16.28
C VAL A 145 7.80 6.46 -17.61
N LYS A 146 8.86 5.63 -17.62
CA LYS A 146 9.63 5.32 -18.83
C LYS A 146 8.78 4.73 -19.96
N TYR A 147 7.75 3.95 -19.62
CA TYR A 147 6.89 3.27 -20.58
C TYR A 147 5.46 3.82 -20.66
N ARG A 148 5.18 4.98 -20.07
CA ARG A 148 3.85 5.61 -20.13
C ARG A 148 3.44 5.96 -21.57
N ASN A 149 2.15 6.15 -21.77
CA ASN A 149 1.57 6.80 -22.94
C ASN A 149 1.27 8.24 -22.61
N GLU A 150 1.53 9.13 -23.56
CA GLU A 150 1.13 10.52 -23.52
C GLU A 150 0.15 10.73 -24.66
N TYR A 151 -1.00 11.33 -24.36
CA TYR A 151 -2.09 11.56 -25.30
C TYR A 151 -2.13 13.03 -25.73
N GLU A 152 -2.77 13.30 -26.87
CA GLU A 152 -2.84 14.66 -27.45
C GLU A 152 -3.59 15.67 -26.56
N ASP A 153 -4.49 15.18 -25.71
CA ASP A 153 -5.22 16.00 -24.73
C ASP A 153 -4.38 16.32 -23.46
N GLY A 154 -3.13 15.87 -23.42
CA GLY A 154 -2.20 16.04 -22.31
C GLY A 154 -2.41 15.06 -21.15
N THR A 155 -3.34 14.12 -21.27
CA THR A 155 -3.49 13.03 -20.29
C THR A 155 -2.37 12.00 -20.45
N VAL A 156 -2.09 11.28 -19.36
CA VAL A 156 -1.02 10.29 -19.32
C VAL A 156 -1.56 8.98 -18.76
N SER A 157 -1.09 7.87 -19.30
CA SER A 157 -1.37 6.55 -18.74
C SER A 157 -0.11 5.71 -18.69
N GLY A 158 0.31 5.36 -17.48
CA GLY A 158 1.47 4.51 -17.25
C GLY A 158 1.24 3.53 -16.09
N GLY A 159 2.33 2.88 -15.68
CA GLY A 159 2.30 1.80 -14.71
C GLY A 159 2.53 0.41 -15.31
N PRO A 160 2.28 -0.66 -14.54
CA PRO A 160 2.79 -1.99 -14.86
C PRO A 160 2.24 -2.62 -16.13
N MET A 161 0.97 -2.39 -16.42
CA MET A 161 0.35 -2.83 -17.67
C MET A 161 1.08 -2.32 -18.92
N TYR A 162 1.69 -1.13 -18.86
CA TYR A 162 2.44 -0.56 -19.97
C TYR A 162 3.90 -0.98 -19.99
N TYR A 163 4.61 -1.01 -18.85
CA TYR A 163 6.00 -1.49 -18.87
C TYR A 163 6.10 -3.00 -19.10
N LEU A 164 5.09 -3.80 -18.73
CA LEU A 164 5.05 -5.23 -19.01
C LEU A 164 4.86 -5.49 -20.50
N THR A 165 3.98 -4.72 -21.17
CA THR A 165 3.79 -4.84 -22.63
C THR A 165 4.98 -4.30 -23.41
N LYS A 166 5.32 -3.02 -23.23
CA LYS A 166 6.35 -2.33 -24.00
C LYS A 166 7.76 -2.77 -23.62
N GLY A 167 8.03 -2.96 -22.32
CA GLY A 167 9.35 -3.35 -21.83
C GLY A 167 9.74 -4.77 -22.23
N PHE A 168 8.80 -5.73 -22.21
CA PHE A 168 9.07 -7.08 -22.72
C PHE A 168 9.31 -7.06 -24.22
N ALA A 169 8.47 -6.35 -24.99
CA ALA A 169 8.64 -6.22 -26.43
C ALA A 169 10.01 -5.60 -26.80
N ALA A 170 10.43 -4.55 -26.09
CA ALA A 170 11.73 -3.91 -26.28
C ALA A 170 12.92 -4.85 -25.97
N ARG A 171 12.73 -5.88 -25.14
CA ARG A 171 13.75 -6.89 -24.81
C ARG A 171 13.62 -8.18 -25.63
N GLY A 172 12.68 -8.26 -26.57
CA GLY A 172 12.41 -9.48 -27.34
C GLY A 172 11.86 -10.63 -26.49
N LEU A 173 11.25 -10.33 -25.33
CA LEU A 173 10.67 -11.31 -24.43
C LEU A 173 9.18 -11.52 -24.71
N PHE A 174 8.72 -12.77 -24.66
CA PHE A 174 7.32 -13.12 -24.82
C PHE A 174 6.55 -13.04 -23.49
N GLY A 175 5.22 -12.90 -23.54
CA GLY A 175 4.35 -12.96 -22.37
C GLY A 175 3.99 -11.61 -21.74
N GLY A 176 4.63 -10.50 -22.14
CA GLY A 176 4.36 -9.17 -21.57
C GLY A 176 2.89 -8.73 -21.65
N ARG A 177 2.21 -9.01 -22.76
CA ARG A 177 0.77 -8.71 -22.93
C ARG A 177 -0.12 -9.55 -22.01
N PHE A 178 0.21 -10.82 -21.82
CA PHE A 178 -0.54 -11.70 -20.91
C PHE A 178 -0.40 -11.22 -19.46
N LEU A 179 0.82 -10.92 -19.03
CA LEU A 179 1.10 -10.40 -17.69
C LEU A 179 0.44 -9.04 -17.43
N ALA A 180 0.41 -8.15 -18.44
CA ALA A 180 -0.27 -6.87 -18.32
C ALA A 180 -1.78 -7.02 -18.12
N ILE A 181 -2.44 -7.91 -18.88
CA ILE A 181 -3.87 -8.20 -18.70
C ILE A 181 -4.13 -8.77 -17.30
N LEU A 182 -3.31 -9.72 -16.87
CA LEU A 182 -3.42 -10.32 -15.55
C LEU A 182 -3.24 -9.28 -14.43
N PHE A 183 -2.23 -8.41 -14.56
CA PHE A 183 -1.99 -7.29 -13.64
C PHE A 183 -3.20 -6.36 -13.61
N SER A 184 -3.74 -5.94 -14.76
CA SER A 184 -4.89 -5.03 -14.79
C SER A 184 -6.12 -5.61 -14.09
N ILE A 185 -6.43 -6.90 -14.30
CA ILE A 185 -7.54 -7.56 -13.62
C ILE A 185 -7.31 -7.56 -12.10
N PHE A 186 -6.14 -7.98 -11.65
CA PHE A 186 -5.82 -8.03 -10.22
C PHE A 186 -5.74 -6.65 -9.57
N CYS A 187 -5.21 -5.65 -10.28
CA CYS A 187 -5.16 -4.27 -9.79
C CYS A 187 -6.57 -3.69 -9.60
N ILE A 188 -7.49 -3.92 -10.55
CA ILE A 188 -8.89 -3.47 -10.44
C ILE A 188 -9.59 -4.16 -9.28
N LEU A 189 -9.49 -5.50 -9.18
CA LEU A 189 -10.10 -6.25 -8.09
C LEU A 189 -9.50 -5.89 -6.72
N GLY A 190 -8.18 -5.66 -6.66
CA GLY A 190 -7.47 -5.20 -5.48
C GLY A 190 -7.92 -3.81 -5.03
N ALA A 191 -8.10 -2.89 -5.97
CA ALA A 191 -8.60 -1.54 -5.70
C ALA A 191 -10.04 -1.56 -5.15
N LEU A 192 -10.92 -2.42 -5.67
CA LEU A 192 -12.28 -2.57 -5.14
C LEU A 192 -12.29 -3.21 -3.74
N GLY A 193 -11.46 -4.22 -3.51
CA GLY A 193 -11.40 -4.91 -2.22
C GLY A 193 -10.67 -4.11 -1.14
N GLY A 194 -9.34 -4.02 -1.27
CA GLY A 194 -8.47 -3.38 -0.28
C GLY A 194 -8.60 -1.86 -0.28
N GLY A 195 -8.62 -1.25 -1.47
CA GLY A 195 -8.67 0.21 -1.62
C GLY A 195 -10.00 0.86 -1.29
N ASN A 196 -11.12 0.14 -1.48
CA ASN A 196 -12.47 0.69 -1.31
C ASN A 196 -13.22 0.03 -0.15
N MET A 197 -13.63 -1.25 -0.30
CA MET A 197 -14.51 -1.91 0.68
C MET A 197 -13.90 -1.98 2.09
N PHE A 198 -12.63 -2.37 2.20
CA PHE A 198 -11.95 -2.49 3.49
C PHE A 198 -11.80 -1.13 4.18
N GLN A 199 -11.34 -0.10 3.46
CA GLN A 199 -11.16 1.23 4.04
C GLN A 199 -12.48 1.86 4.48
N ALA A 200 -13.54 1.74 3.68
CA ALA A 200 -14.87 2.26 4.02
C ALA A 200 -15.47 1.54 5.24
N ASN A 201 -15.32 0.22 5.33
CA ASN A 201 -15.80 -0.54 6.48
C ASN A 201 -15.03 -0.21 7.76
N GLN A 202 -13.70 -0.14 7.69
CA GLN A 202 -12.86 0.23 8.82
C GLN A 202 -13.20 1.64 9.31
N ALA A 203 -13.41 2.60 8.41
CA ALA A 203 -13.82 3.95 8.78
C ALA A 203 -15.18 3.96 9.49
N HIS A 204 -16.15 3.19 8.99
CA HIS A 204 -17.44 3.04 9.65
C HIS A 204 -17.30 2.51 11.09
N GLN A 205 -16.51 1.45 11.30
CA GLN A 205 -16.29 0.87 12.63
C GLN A 205 -15.68 1.89 13.61
N GLN A 206 -14.70 2.69 13.16
CA GLN A 206 -14.09 3.73 13.99
C GLN A 206 -15.09 4.85 14.34
N ILE A 207 -15.92 5.27 13.39
CA ILE A 207 -16.93 6.31 13.64
C ILE A 207 -18.01 5.78 14.58
N ALA A 208 -18.53 4.58 14.35
CA ALA A 208 -19.53 3.92 15.18
C ALA A 208 -19.03 3.73 16.63
N GLY A 209 -17.75 3.43 16.81
CA GLY A 209 -17.11 3.36 18.13
C GLY A 209 -17.14 4.67 18.92
N ILE A 210 -17.32 5.81 18.27
CA ILE A 210 -17.38 7.14 18.90
C ILE A 210 -18.83 7.62 19.05
N VAL A 211 -19.64 7.49 18.00
CA VAL A 211 -20.99 8.09 17.94
C VAL A 211 -22.11 7.13 18.36
N GLY A 212 -21.79 5.85 18.59
CA GLY A 212 -22.75 4.77 18.80
C GLY A 212 -23.04 3.99 17.52
N ASP A 213 -23.66 2.82 17.67
CA ASP A 213 -23.94 1.93 16.54
C ASP A 213 -25.02 2.48 15.60
N TYR A 214 -24.81 2.35 14.30
CA TYR A 214 -25.77 2.76 13.26
C TYR A 214 -25.53 1.96 11.96
N PRO A 215 -26.52 1.89 11.05
CA PRO A 215 -26.37 1.12 9.83
C PRO A 215 -25.22 1.61 8.93
N GLY A 216 -24.27 0.73 8.61
CA GLY A 216 -23.07 1.08 7.83
C GLY A 216 -23.31 1.59 6.40
N TRP A 217 -24.46 1.30 5.81
CA TRP A 217 -24.83 1.85 4.49
C TRP A 217 -24.89 3.39 4.51
N ILE A 218 -25.18 4.00 5.67
CA ILE A 218 -25.19 5.46 5.83
C ILE A 218 -23.78 6.02 5.61
N THR A 219 -22.76 5.43 6.25
CA THR A 219 -21.35 5.80 6.01
C THR A 219 -20.99 5.59 4.54
N GLY A 220 -21.41 4.47 3.96
CA GLY A 220 -21.18 4.16 2.55
C GLY A 220 -21.74 5.23 1.60
N VAL A 221 -22.98 5.67 1.79
CA VAL A 221 -23.61 6.71 0.97
C VAL A 221 -22.90 8.05 1.15
N VAL A 222 -22.59 8.45 2.38
CA VAL A 222 -21.87 9.71 2.65
C VAL A 222 -20.50 9.69 1.98
N PHE A 223 -19.74 8.61 2.12
CA PHE A 223 -18.42 8.47 1.50
C PHE A 223 -18.53 8.42 -0.02
N ALA A 224 -19.53 7.76 -0.58
CA ALA A 224 -19.75 7.72 -2.02
C ALA A 224 -19.97 9.14 -2.60
N VAL A 225 -20.76 9.98 -1.93
CA VAL A 225 -20.98 11.37 -2.36
C VAL A 225 -19.69 12.19 -2.29
N ILE A 226 -18.93 12.07 -1.20
CA ILE A 226 -17.67 12.81 -1.02
C ILE A 226 -16.63 12.36 -2.06
N VAL A 227 -16.43 11.05 -2.22
CA VAL A 227 -15.48 10.49 -3.19
C VAL A 227 -15.89 10.84 -4.61
N PHE A 228 -17.18 10.77 -4.95
CA PHE A 228 -17.69 11.19 -6.26
C PHE A 228 -17.30 12.64 -6.58
N ALA A 229 -17.48 13.56 -5.63
CA ALA A 229 -17.09 14.95 -5.81
C ALA A 229 -15.59 15.14 -6.11
N VAL A 230 -14.74 14.25 -5.60
CA VAL A 230 -13.28 14.29 -5.84
C VAL A 230 -12.91 13.66 -7.18
N ILE A 231 -13.45 12.48 -7.51
CA ILE A 231 -13.01 11.70 -8.68
C ILE A 231 -13.56 12.21 -10.02
N VAL A 232 -14.70 12.91 -10.03
CA VAL A 232 -15.34 13.41 -11.26
C VAL A 232 -14.44 14.37 -12.04
N GLY A 233 -13.60 15.14 -11.33
CA GLY A 233 -12.64 16.05 -11.96
C GLY A 233 -11.37 15.36 -12.49
N GLY A 234 -11.30 14.04 -12.46
CA GLY A 234 -10.16 13.25 -12.92
C GLY A 234 -8.92 13.40 -12.03
N LEU A 235 -7.76 13.01 -12.56
CA LEU A 235 -6.53 12.93 -11.76
C LEU A 235 -6.06 14.27 -11.19
N LYS A 236 -6.27 15.37 -11.91
CA LYS A 236 -5.95 16.73 -11.42
C LYS A 236 -6.78 17.09 -10.18
N SER A 237 -8.05 16.70 -10.15
CA SER A 237 -8.91 16.91 -8.98
C SER A 237 -8.44 16.07 -7.79
N ILE A 238 -8.18 14.78 -8.02
CA ILE A 238 -7.63 13.87 -7.00
C ILE A 238 -6.35 14.46 -6.40
N ALA A 239 -5.38 14.82 -7.24
CA ALA A 239 -4.12 15.44 -6.84
C ALA A 239 -4.30 16.72 -6.04
N SER A 240 -5.23 17.59 -6.43
CA SER A 240 -5.51 18.86 -5.73
C SER A 240 -6.10 18.67 -4.34
N VAL A 241 -6.77 17.53 -4.09
CA VAL A 241 -7.34 17.19 -2.79
C VAL A 241 -6.27 16.48 -1.94
N THR A 242 -5.57 15.50 -2.51
CA THR A 242 -4.56 14.71 -1.80
C THR A 242 -3.36 15.56 -1.36
N GLU A 243 -2.92 16.53 -2.18
CA GLU A 243 -1.83 17.46 -1.81
C GLU A 243 -2.10 18.25 -0.52
N LYS A 244 -3.37 18.40 -0.12
CA LYS A 244 -3.79 19.10 1.10
C LYS A 244 -4.07 18.13 2.24
N ILE A 245 -4.81 17.07 1.96
CA ILE A 245 -5.24 16.10 2.97
C ILE A 245 -4.06 15.27 3.49
N VAL A 246 -3.17 14.81 2.60
CA VAL A 246 -2.08 13.89 2.97
C VAL A 246 -1.05 14.53 3.92
N PRO A 247 -0.56 15.76 3.69
CA PRO A 247 0.30 16.42 4.67
C PRO A 247 -0.43 16.68 6.00
N PHE A 248 -1.69 17.09 5.94
CA PHE A 248 -2.49 17.38 7.13
C PHE A 248 -2.64 16.13 8.02
N MET A 249 -3.04 14.99 7.44
CA MET A 249 -3.18 13.74 8.19
C MET A 249 -1.83 13.26 8.76
N GLY A 250 -0.75 13.39 7.99
CA GLY A 250 0.60 13.01 8.43
C GLY A 250 1.08 13.86 9.61
N ILE A 251 0.92 15.18 9.54
CA ILE A 251 1.29 16.12 10.62
C ILE A 251 0.48 15.83 11.89
N MET A 252 -0.83 15.59 11.77
CA MET A 252 -1.66 15.27 12.93
C MET A 252 -1.24 13.95 13.58
N TYR A 253 -1.01 12.90 12.77
CA TYR A 253 -0.63 11.59 13.27
C TYR A 253 0.73 11.61 13.95
N VAL A 254 1.76 12.13 13.27
CA VAL A 254 3.12 12.24 13.83
C VAL A 254 3.13 13.19 15.03
N GLY A 255 2.39 14.29 14.98
CA GLY A 255 2.26 15.21 16.11
C GLY A 255 1.69 14.54 17.35
N ALA A 256 0.59 13.79 17.21
CA ALA A 256 0.00 13.04 18.32
C ALA A 256 0.95 11.96 18.87
N ALA A 257 1.63 11.21 17.98
CA ALA A 257 2.62 10.20 18.37
C ALA A 257 3.80 10.83 19.14
N LEU A 258 4.34 11.96 18.66
CA LEU A 258 5.42 12.68 19.32
C LEU A 258 5.01 13.17 20.70
N ILE A 259 3.79 13.67 20.86
CA ILE A 259 3.26 14.06 22.19
C ILE A 259 3.28 12.85 23.14
N ILE A 260 2.79 11.69 22.72
CA ILE A 260 2.77 10.47 23.56
C ILE A 260 4.19 10.00 23.90
N ILE A 261 5.10 10.02 22.94
CA ILE A 261 6.51 9.65 23.12
C ILE A 261 7.18 10.60 24.12
N LEU A 262 6.98 11.92 23.98
CA LEU A 262 7.55 12.90 24.89
C LEU A 262 6.96 12.80 26.30
N MET A 263 5.68 12.48 26.44
CA MET A 263 5.04 12.21 27.74
C MET A 263 5.56 10.93 28.42
N ASN A 264 6.17 10.01 27.66
CA ASN A 264 6.76 8.76 28.15
C ASN A 264 8.24 8.66 27.80
N ALA A 265 8.95 9.79 27.81
CA ALA A 265 10.34 9.86 27.33
C ALA A 265 11.29 8.92 28.09
N ASP A 266 10.99 8.64 29.36
CA ASP A 266 11.72 7.70 30.21
C ASP A 266 11.67 6.25 29.69
N LYS A 267 10.64 5.88 28.91
CA LYS A 267 10.43 4.53 28.39
C LYS A 267 11.01 4.30 27.00
N ILE A 268 11.53 5.35 26.34
CA ILE A 268 12.05 5.25 24.97
C ILE A 268 13.16 4.20 24.86
N GLY A 269 14.15 4.26 25.77
CA GLY A 269 15.25 3.30 25.78
C GLY A 269 14.78 1.86 25.99
N TRP A 270 13.82 1.65 26.91
CA TRP A 270 13.21 0.35 27.14
C TRP A 270 12.47 -0.18 25.92
N ALA A 271 11.70 0.67 25.23
CA ALA A 271 10.96 0.30 24.03
C ALA A 271 11.88 -0.16 22.88
N PHE A 272 12.97 0.57 22.63
CA PHE A 272 13.99 0.13 21.66
C PHE A 272 14.62 -1.21 22.07
N GLY A 273 14.91 -1.41 23.35
CA GLY A 273 15.38 -2.71 23.87
C GLY A 273 14.41 -3.84 23.55
N GLN A 274 13.12 -3.66 23.83
CA GLN A 274 12.09 -4.66 23.53
C GLN A 274 11.97 -4.98 22.03
N ILE A 275 12.11 -3.98 21.16
CA ILE A 275 12.07 -4.18 19.71
C ILE A 275 13.25 -5.06 19.27
N ILE A 276 14.47 -4.75 19.70
CA ILE A 276 15.67 -5.48 19.28
C ILE A 276 15.72 -6.88 19.89
N ASP A 277 15.41 -7.02 21.18
CA ASP A 277 15.37 -8.31 21.87
C ASP A 277 14.31 -9.23 21.26
N GLY A 278 13.14 -8.67 20.93
CA GLY A 278 12.05 -9.40 20.30
C GLY A 278 12.33 -9.78 18.85
N ALA A 279 13.10 -8.97 18.11
CA ALA A 279 13.25 -9.09 16.66
C ALA A 279 13.79 -10.45 16.22
N PHE A 280 14.72 -11.03 16.97
CA PHE A 280 15.38 -12.29 16.63
C PHE A 280 14.75 -13.52 17.29
N THR A 281 13.58 -13.36 17.90
CA THR A 281 12.79 -14.48 18.42
C THR A 281 11.91 -15.07 17.31
N GLY A 282 11.56 -16.37 17.41
CA GLY A 282 10.67 -17.00 16.45
C GLY A 282 9.30 -16.31 16.34
N LEU A 283 8.78 -15.79 17.46
CA LEU A 283 7.54 -15.00 17.49
C LEU A 283 7.70 -13.61 16.88
N GLY A 284 8.81 -12.91 17.13
CA GLY A 284 9.08 -11.60 16.55
C GLY A 284 9.29 -11.65 15.04
N VAL A 285 10.00 -12.66 14.55
CA VAL A 285 10.12 -12.92 13.11
C VAL A 285 8.75 -13.28 12.53
N ALA A 286 8.06 -14.27 13.10
CA ALA A 286 6.75 -14.69 12.60
C ALA A 286 5.70 -13.56 12.64
N GLY A 287 5.71 -12.74 13.68
CA GLY A 287 4.80 -11.61 13.83
C GLY A 287 5.20 -10.37 13.05
N GLY A 288 6.48 -10.16 12.76
CA GLY A 288 6.93 -9.18 11.76
C GLY A 288 6.52 -9.57 10.35
N LEU A 289 6.56 -10.87 10.04
CA LEU A 289 6.08 -11.44 8.78
C LEU A 289 4.55 -11.40 8.66
N VAL A 290 3.87 -11.88 9.69
CA VAL A 290 2.41 -11.77 9.82
C VAL A 290 2.02 -10.31 9.78
N GLY A 291 2.75 -9.42 10.46
CA GLY A 291 2.57 -7.98 10.42
C GLY A 291 2.71 -7.41 9.02
N ALA A 292 3.77 -7.72 8.30
CA ALA A 292 3.92 -7.39 6.88
C ALA A 292 2.74 -7.90 6.01
N LEU A 293 2.26 -9.12 6.28
CA LEU A 293 1.15 -9.77 5.58
C LEU A 293 -0.24 -9.24 5.96
N ILE A 294 -0.41 -8.82 7.22
CA ILE A 294 -1.62 -8.27 7.86
C ILE A 294 -1.71 -6.78 7.53
N GLN A 295 -0.62 -6.04 7.58
CA GLN A 295 -0.55 -4.69 7.03
C GLN A 295 -0.93 -4.66 5.55
N GLY A 296 -0.63 -5.73 4.80
CA GLY A 296 -1.15 -5.98 3.45
C GLY A 296 -2.40 -6.91 3.36
N PHE A 297 -3.05 -7.17 4.50
CA PHE A 297 -4.08 -8.17 4.85
C PHE A 297 -4.54 -9.18 3.78
N ARG A 298 -3.64 -9.98 3.19
CA ARG A 298 -3.97 -11.10 2.29
C ARG A 298 -4.59 -10.77 0.92
N ARG A 299 -4.68 -9.50 0.49
CA ARG A 299 -5.01 -9.15 -0.93
C ARG A 299 -4.34 -7.88 -1.53
N ALA A 300 -3.59 -7.08 -0.76
CA ALA A 300 -2.89 -5.90 -1.30
C ALA A 300 -1.52 -5.79 -0.61
N ALA A 301 -0.43 -6.04 -1.33
CA ALA A 301 0.86 -6.32 -0.70
C ALA A 301 1.43 -5.09 0.02
N PHE A 302 1.89 -5.28 1.27
CA PHE A 302 2.61 -4.35 2.14
C PHE A 302 1.98 -2.96 2.36
N SER A 303 2.05 -2.46 3.61
CA SER A 303 1.58 -1.12 4.03
C SER A 303 1.87 0.00 3.01
N ASN A 304 3.08 -0.02 2.46
CA ASN A 304 3.59 0.97 1.51
C ASN A 304 3.44 0.59 0.02
N GLU A 305 2.73 -0.50 -0.29
CA GLU A 305 2.53 -1.07 -1.63
C GLU A 305 3.80 -1.42 -2.42
N ALA A 306 4.95 -1.56 -1.75
CA ALA A 306 6.21 -1.85 -2.44
C ALA A 306 6.18 -3.22 -3.15
N GLY A 307 6.39 -3.19 -4.47
CA GLY A 307 6.39 -4.39 -5.31
C GLY A 307 4.99 -4.86 -5.74
N VAL A 308 3.92 -4.11 -5.39
CA VAL A 308 2.58 -4.31 -5.96
C VAL A 308 2.50 -3.72 -7.37
N GLY A 309 3.17 -2.59 -7.61
CA GLY A 309 3.16 -1.86 -8.88
C GLY A 309 2.02 -0.84 -9.05
N SER A 310 1.09 -0.72 -8.11
CA SER A 310 -0.02 0.24 -8.15
C SER A 310 0.43 1.70 -8.06
N ALA A 311 1.40 2.03 -7.21
CA ALA A 311 1.90 3.40 -7.09
C ALA A 311 2.55 3.94 -8.37
N ALA A 312 3.12 3.05 -9.20
CA ALA A 312 3.65 3.43 -10.51
C ALA A 312 2.56 4.01 -11.44
N ILE A 313 1.28 3.72 -11.19
CA ILE A 313 0.16 4.31 -11.94
C ILE A 313 0.05 5.80 -11.61
N ALA A 314 0.02 6.18 -10.32
CA ALA A 314 -0.06 7.57 -9.88
C ALA A 314 1.21 8.36 -10.28
N HIS A 315 2.39 7.79 -10.05
CA HIS A 315 3.66 8.41 -10.43
C HIS A 315 3.83 8.59 -11.94
N SER A 316 3.21 7.74 -12.76
CA SER A 316 3.34 7.87 -14.21
C SER A 316 2.79 9.19 -14.75
N ALA A 317 1.85 9.82 -14.03
CA ALA A 317 1.21 11.06 -14.44
C ALA A 317 2.00 12.33 -14.12
N VAL A 318 3.18 12.21 -13.50
CA VAL A 318 4.00 13.38 -13.16
C VAL A 318 4.44 14.16 -14.39
N ARG A 319 4.71 15.46 -14.25
CA ARG A 319 5.43 16.26 -15.24
C ARG A 319 6.93 16.05 -15.13
N THR A 320 7.49 15.24 -16.03
CA THR A 320 8.95 15.04 -16.14
C THR A 320 9.31 14.46 -17.50
N LYS A 321 10.49 14.84 -18.02
CA LYS A 321 11.14 14.16 -19.16
C LYS A 321 12.05 13.01 -18.75
N GLU A 322 12.44 12.94 -17.48
CA GLU A 322 13.43 12.01 -16.97
C GLU A 322 12.77 10.96 -16.07
N PRO A 323 12.56 9.71 -16.55
CA PRO A 323 11.83 8.69 -15.77
C PRO A 323 12.42 8.40 -14.39
N ILE A 324 13.74 8.58 -14.25
CA ILE A 324 14.46 8.32 -13.00
C ILE A 324 14.04 9.27 -11.86
N THR A 325 13.54 10.46 -12.20
CA THR A 325 13.07 11.43 -11.22
C THR A 325 11.96 10.86 -10.35
N GLU A 326 11.00 10.14 -10.92
CA GLU A 326 9.96 9.46 -10.14
C GLU A 326 10.45 8.21 -9.42
N GLY A 327 11.50 7.57 -9.93
CA GLY A 327 12.24 6.61 -9.15
C GLY A 327 12.68 7.22 -7.83
N PHE A 328 13.31 8.40 -7.87
CA PHE A 328 13.77 9.09 -6.67
C PHE A 328 12.62 9.58 -5.79
N VAL A 329 11.59 10.21 -6.34
CA VAL A 329 10.45 10.72 -5.55
C VAL A 329 9.74 9.58 -4.82
N SER A 330 9.49 8.45 -5.50
CA SER A 330 8.81 7.28 -4.92
C SER A 330 9.57 6.60 -3.78
N LEU A 331 10.88 6.85 -3.61
CA LEU A 331 11.64 6.40 -2.44
C LEU A 331 11.07 6.94 -1.14
N LEU A 332 10.47 8.13 -1.17
CA LEU A 332 9.92 8.78 0.02
C LEU A 332 8.65 8.08 0.51
N GLU A 333 7.96 7.30 -0.33
CA GLU A 333 6.70 6.67 0.08
C GLU A 333 6.89 5.65 1.18
N PRO A 334 7.71 4.59 1.02
CA PRO A 334 7.86 3.61 2.09
C PRO A 334 8.50 4.22 3.34
N PHE A 335 9.29 5.28 3.20
CA PHE A 335 9.90 5.99 4.32
C PHE A 335 8.89 6.81 5.14
N ILE A 336 7.91 7.44 4.48
CA ILE A 336 6.86 8.21 5.18
C ILE A 336 5.80 7.26 5.76
N ASP A 337 5.50 6.18 5.04
CA ASP A 337 4.45 5.23 5.38
C ASP A 337 4.81 4.30 6.55
N THR A 338 6.07 3.82 6.60
CA THR A 338 6.56 2.78 7.51
C THR A 338 7.47 3.34 8.60
#